data_AF-A0A6A6FRJ8-F1
#
_entry.id   AF-A0A6A6FRJ8-F1
#
_cell.length_a   1.000
_cell.length_b   1.000
_cell.length_c   1.000
_cell.angle_alpha   90.00
_cell.angle_beta   90.00
_cell.angle_gamma   90.00
#
_symmetry.space_group_name_H-M   'P 1'
#
loop_
_entity.id
_entity.type
_entity.pdbx_description
1 polymer ?
#
loop_
_entity_poly.entity_id
_entity_poly.type
_entity_poly.pdbx_seq_one_letter_code
_entity_poly.pdbx_strand_id
1 'polypeptide(L)'
;MRTSGLCNNISRAAIRYAFHDSATFSNALPFYPPAAGGADGSLMLSTAEIDRIDSEGLHDFHNFIRAKFSTYKAAGYQLSAADLVQVAGSVGVLACPGGRVGRMLVGRTDTSTAAPDGLLPQAFGPGSDHDTLFQLFADKGFTARDLAALLGAHSTSIANFQQRFGMPANTAQDTTPGEWDVLYYNQTYFPVSGMGRFDSDINLARNESRTAVGFQFRSFVGRPAQWGASFASAWQALTLLGVPQSVRSNMQDCTTVVSGAFP
;
A
#
# COMPACT_ATOMS: atom_id res chain seq x y z
N MET A 1 4.79 -19.01 17.54
CA MET A 1 4.26 -17.69 17.14
C MET A 1 4.44 -16.76 18.32
N ARG A 2 5.21 -15.67 18.18
CA ARG A 2 5.39 -14.72 19.30
C ARG A 2 4.05 -14.02 19.57
N THR A 3 3.61 -14.08 20.83
CA THR A 3 2.32 -13.58 21.34
C THR A 3 2.28 -12.07 21.55
N SER A 4 3.31 -11.33 21.10
CA SER A 4 3.34 -9.86 21.12
C SER A 4 2.74 -9.20 19.86
N GLY A 5 1.97 -9.96 19.05
CA GLY A 5 0.79 -9.54 18.25
C GLY A 5 0.87 -8.47 17.16
N LEU A 6 1.80 -7.52 17.26
CA LEU A 6 1.85 -6.28 16.48
C LEU A 6 2.82 -6.42 15.29
N CYS A 7 2.54 -5.70 14.20
CA CYS A 7 3.28 -5.68 12.93
C CYS A 7 3.80 -7.04 12.41
N ASN A 8 2.90 -8.02 12.28
CA ASN A 8 3.29 -9.36 11.81
C ASN A 8 3.19 -9.48 10.27
N ASN A 9 3.46 -10.68 9.73
CA ASN A 9 3.40 -10.92 8.28
C ASN A 9 1.99 -10.68 7.68
N ILE A 10 0.92 -10.91 8.46
CA ILE A 10 -0.45 -10.63 8.02
C ILE A 10 -0.66 -9.12 7.92
N SER A 11 -0.18 -8.33 8.91
CA SER A 11 -0.23 -6.87 8.85
C SER A 11 0.51 -6.32 7.63
N ARG A 12 1.75 -6.77 7.39
CA ARG A 12 2.56 -6.40 6.21
C ARG A 12 1.84 -6.73 4.90
N ALA A 13 1.32 -7.94 4.81
CA ALA A 13 0.63 -8.39 3.60
C ALA A 13 -0.68 -7.62 3.39
N ALA A 14 -1.41 -7.26 4.44
CA ALA A 14 -2.62 -6.44 4.35
C ALA A 14 -2.34 -5.04 3.79
N ILE A 15 -1.27 -4.40 4.26
CA ILE A 15 -0.84 -3.08 3.77
C ILE A 15 -0.54 -3.15 2.28
N ARG A 16 0.30 -4.12 1.86
CA ARG A 16 0.63 -4.33 0.45
C ARG A 16 -0.61 -4.68 -0.36
N TYR A 17 -1.48 -5.56 0.13
CA TYR A 17 -2.67 -6.00 -0.61
C TYR A 17 -3.63 -4.83 -0.89
N ALA A 18 -3.87 -3.96 0.10
CA ALA A 18 -4.70 -2.77 -0.10
C ALA A 18 -4.09 -1.80 -1.12
N PHE A 19 -2.75 -1.64 -1.11
CA PHE A 19 -2.05 -0.89 -2.16
C PHE A 19 -2.23 -1.54 -3.53
N HIS A 20 -2.03 -2.86 -3.66
CA HIS A 20 -2.14 -3.58 -4.94
C HIS A 20 -3.56 -3.57 -5.51
N ASP A 21 -4.59 -3.54 -4.67
CA ASP A 21 -5.98 -3.32 -5.09
C ASP A 21 -6.14 -1.88 -5.63
N SER A 22 -5.87 -0.89 -4.79
CA SER A 22 -6.16 0.52 -5.12
C SER A 22 -5.28 1.16 -6.18
N ALA A 23 -3.99 0.82 -6.22
CA ALA A 23 -3.02 1.49 -7.07
C ALA A 23 -3.13 1.07 -8.55
N THR A 24 -3.99 0.11 -8.88
CA THR A 24 -4.35 -0.19 -10.27
C THR A 24 -5.25 0.88 -10.90
N PHE A 25 -5.57 1.96 -10.18
CA PHE A 25 -6.31 3.10 -10.74
C PHE A 25 -5.51 3.88 -11.79
N SER A 26 -6.17 4.44 -12.82
CA SER A 26 -5.57 5.40 -13.77
C SER A 26 -6.58 6.48 -14.19
N ASN A 27 -6.15 7.77 -14.21
CA ASN A 27 -6.97 8.85 -14.79
C ASN A 27 -6.85 8.93 -16.32
N ALA A 28 -5.77 8.39 -16.90
CA ALA A 28 -5.55 8.37 -18.34
C ALA A 28 -6.39 7.32 -19.10
N LEU A 29 -6.87 6.29 -18.41
CA LEU A 29 -7.75 5.27 -19.00
C LEU A 29 -9.22 5.72 -18.99
N PRO A 30 -10.01 5.36 -20.03
CA PRO A 30 -11.38 5.82 -20.12
C PRO A 30 -12.24 5.33 -18.93
N PHE A 31 -13.00 6.27 -18.36
CA PHE A 31 -13.88 6.09 -17.20
C PHE A 31 -15.13 5.26 -17.59
N TYR A 32 -14.94 3.96 -17.86
CA TYR A 32 -16.05 3.01 -17.92
C TYR A 32 -15.92 2.11 -16.71
N PRO A 33 -16.85 2.06 -15.75
CA PRO A 33 -16.84 1.01 -14.76
C PRO A 33 -16.86 -0.35 -15.50
N PRO A 34 -15.89 -1.25 -15.28
CA PRO A 34 -14.74 -1.19 -14.35
C PRO A 34 -13.37 -1.27 -15.06
N ALA A 35 -13.04 -0.28 -15.88
CA ALA A 35 -11.90 -0.22 -16.79
C ALA A 35 -10.81 0.78 -16.35
N ALA A 36 -10.96 1.39 -15.18
CA ALA A 36 -9.96 2.28 -14.61
C ALA A 36 -9.22 1.69 -13.41
N GLY A 37 -9.69 0.57 -12.80
CA GLY A 37 -9.17 0.00 -11.54
C GLY A 37 -9.52 0.83 -10.30
N GLY A 38 -8.90 0.51 -9.15
CA GLY A 38 -9.02 1.31 -7.93
C GLY A 38 -9.37 0.51 -6.68
N ALA A 39 -9.81 1.22 -5.63
CA ALA A 39 -10.22 0.63 -4.37
C ALA A 39 -11.61 0.00 -4.51
N ASP A 40 -11.71 -1.11 -5.24
CA ASP A 40 -12.97 -1.72 -5.67
C ASP A 40 -13.01 -3.25 -5.40
N GLY A 41 -11.97 -3.80 -4.77
CA GLY A 41 -11.89 -5.20 -4.37
C GLY A 41 -11.59 -6.15 -5.53
N SER A 42 -11.28 -5.64 -6.73
CA SER A 42 -11.02 -6.45 -7.92
C SER A 42 -9.87 -7.44 -7.73
N LEU A 43 -8.85 -7.09 -6.92
CA LEU A 43 -7.76 -8.00 -6.59
C LEU A 43 -8.24 -9.23 -5.80
N MET A 44 -9.29 -9.09 -4.99
CA MET A 44 -9.88 -10.19 -4.22
C MET A 44 -10.91 -10.99 -5.02
N LEU A 45 -11.64 -10.32 -5.91
CA LEU A 45 -12.82 -10.87 -6.55
C LEU A 45 -12.58 -11.38 -7.97
N SER A 46 -11.62 -10.81 -8.69
CA SER A 46 -11.24 -11.31 -10.02
C SER A 46 -10.40 -12.58 -9.90
N THR A 47 -10.41 -13.40 -10.95
CA THR A 47 -9.56 -14.60 -11.04
C THR A 47 -8.20 -14.31 -11.69
N ALA A 48 -7.93 -13.07 -12.10
CA ALA A 48 -6.79 -12.75 -12.95
C ALA A 48 -5.69 -11.95 -12.23
N GLU A 49 -6.06 -11.02 -11.34
CA GLU A 49 -5.08 -10.08 -10.78
C GLU A 49 -4.09 -10.70 -9.80
N ILE A 50 -4.55 -11.69 -9.01
CA ILE A 50 -3.69 -12.36 -8.03
C ILE A 50 -2.57 -13.16 -8.69
N ASP A 51 -2.80 -13.66 -9.90
CA ASP A 51 -1.84 -14.48 -10.66
C ASP A 51 -0.84 -13.62 -11.48
N ARG A 52 -0.97 -12.29 -11.46
CA ARG A 52 -0.02 -11.39 -12.11
C ARG A 52 1.31 -11.40 -11.37
N ILE A 53 2.39 -11.17 -12.12
CA ILE A 53 3.75 -11.11 -11.56
C ILE A 53 3.90 -10.03 -10.47
N ASP A 54 3.18 -8.92 -10.59
CA ASP A 54 3.21 -7.83 -9.61
C ASP A 54 2.58 -8.25 -8.27
N SER A 55 1.63 -9.18 -8.29
CA SER A 55 0.96 -9.73 -7.11
C SER A 55 1.72 -10.88 -6.45
N GLU A 56 2.90 -11.25 -6.97
CA GLU A 56 3.72 -12.35 -6.46
C GLU A 56 3.96 -12.18 -4.94
N GLY A 57 3.70 -13.24 -4.18
CA GLY A 57 3.79 -13.24 -2.72
C GLY A 57 2.56 -12.76 -1.96
N LEU A 58 1.45 -12.40 -2.62
CA LEU A 58 0.18 -12.05 -1.96
C LEU A 58 -0.80 -13.24 -1.81
N HIS A 59 -0.52 -14.39 -2.42
CA HIS A 59 -1.44 -15.54 -2.46
C HIS A 59 -1.93 -16.02 -1.09
N ASP A 60 -1.04 -16.14 -0.10
CA ASP A 60 -1.41 -16.58 1.24
C ASP A 60 -2.39 -15.60 1.91
N PHE A 61 -2.12 -14.29 1.77
CA PHE A 61 -3.00 -13.26 2.29
C PHE A 61 -4.31 -13.17 1.51
N HIS A 62 -4.28 -13.34 0.18
CA HIS A 62 -5.47 -13.41 -0.66
C HIS A 62 -6.42 -14.53 -0.19
N ASN A 63 -5.89 -15.73 0.09
CA ASN A 63 -6.65 -16.84 0.63
C ASN A 63 -7.18 -16.54 2.04
N PHE A 64 -6.35 -15.95 2.90
CA PHE A 64 -6.74 -15.53 4.25
C PHE A 64 -7.90 -14.52 4.24
N ILE A 65 -7.80 -13.45 3.45
CA ILE A 65 -8.82 -12.39 3.44
C ILE A 65 -10.13 -12.88 2.80
N ARG A 66 -10.08 -13.75 1.79
CA ARG A 66 -11.27 -14.40 1.23
C ARG A 66 -11.96 -15.33 2.22
N ALA A 67 -11.20 -16.09 3.03
CA ALA A 67 -11.77 -16.90 4.09
C ALA A 67 -12.47 -16.04 5.16
N LYS A 68 -11.87 -14.88 5.51
CA LYS A 68 -12.50 -13.90 6.41
C LYS A 68 -13.76 -13.30 5.82
N PHE A 69 -13.74 -12.90 4.54
CA PHE A 69 -14.91 -12.42 3.84
C PHE A 69 -16.06 -13.44 3.89
N SER A 70 -15.79 -14.69 3.53
CA SER A 70 -16.76 -15.78 3.58
C SER A 70 -17.33 -16.00 4.99
N THR A 71 -16.46 -15.95 6.01
CA THR A 71 -16.87 -16.07 7.42
C THR A 71 -17.83 -14.94 7.82
N TYR A 72 -17.51 -13.69 7.47
CA TYR A 72 -18.36 -12.54 7.80
C TYR A 72 -19.70 -12.58 7.06
N LYS A 73 -19.70 -12.97 5.78
CA LYS A 73 -20.93 -13.18 5.01
C LYS A 73 -21.80 -14.29 5.61
N ALA A 74 -21.20 -15.41 6.02
CA ALA A 74 -21.91 -16.51 6.67
C ALA A 74 -22.51 -16.11 8.03
N ALA A 75 -21.86 -15.18 8.74
CA ALA A 75 -22.38 -14.60 9.98
C ALA A 75 -23.46 -13.53 9.78
N GLY A 76 -23.86 -13.24 8.54
CA GLY A 76 -24.92 -12.28 8.21
C GLY A 76 -24.48 -10.82 8.11
N TYR A 77 -23.18 -10.54 8.15
CA TYR A 77 -22.68 -9.17 7.98
C TYR A 77 -22.82 -8.72 6.52
N GLN A 78 -23.30 -7.49 6.35
CA GLN A 78 -23.33 -6.79 5.07
C GLN A 78 -22.05 -5.97 4.94
N LEU A 79 -21.11 -6.50 4.17
CA LEU A 79 -19.84 -5.86 3.83
C LEU A 79 -19.49 -6.15 2.37
N SER A 80 -18.80 -5.21 1.74
CA SER A 80 -18.19 -5.39 0.42
C SER A 80 -16.76 -5.94 0.57
N ALA A 81 -16.30 -6.67 -0.43
CA ALA A 81 -14.90 -7.08 -0.53
C ALA A 81 -13.96 -5.88 -0.52
N ALA A 82 -14.32 -4.85 -1.29
CA ALA A 82 -13.57 -3.60 -1.40
C ALA A 82 -13.35 -2.94 -0.03
N ASP A 83 -14.41 -2.82 0.78
CA ASP A 83 -14.27 -2.26 2.14
C ASP A 83 -13.45 -3.17 3.04
N LEU A 84 -13.62 -4.49 2.98
CA LEU A 84 -12.84 -5.42 3.78
C LEU A 84 -11.34 -5.30 3.48
N VAL A 85 -10.95 -5.18 2.22
CA VAL A 85 -9.55 -4.99 1.80
C VAL A 85 -8.98 -3.70 2.38
N GLN A 86 -9.67 -2.57 2.22
CA GLN A 86 -9.15 -1.27 2.65
C GLN A 86 -9.14 -1.13 4.19
N VAL A 87 -10.11 -1.72 4.88
CA VAL A 87 -10.11 -1.83 6.34
C VAL A 87 -8.95 -2.72 6.80
N ALA A 88 -8.73 -3.89 6.16
CA ALA A 88 -7.63 -4.78 6.53
C ALA A 88 -6.26 -4.12 6.35
N GLY A 89 -6.04 -3.39 5.25
CA GLY A 89 -4.80 -2.65 5.04
C GLY A 89 -4.55 -1.60 6.12
N SER A 90 -5.59 -0.85 6.48
CA SER A 90 -5.49 0.20 7.50
C SER A 90 -5.32 -0.37 8.92
N VAL A 91 -5.98 -1.49 9.24
CA VAL A 91 -5.71 -2.32 10.44
C VAL A 91 -4.27 -2.82 10.42
N GLY A 92 -3.74 -3.19 9.26
CA GLY A 92 -2.35 -3.60 9.08
C GLY A 92 -1.35 -2.49 9.46
N VAL A 93 -1.59 -1.26 9.01
CA VAL A 93 -0.79 -0.08 9.40
C VAL A 93 -0.88 0.15 10.90
N LEU A 94 -2.09 0.19 11.47
CA LEU A 94 -2.30 0.46 12.89
C LEU A 94 -1.77 -0.64 13.82
N ALA A 95 -1.70 -1.87 13.33
CA ALA A 95 -1.07 -2.97 14.05
C ALA A 95 0.44 -2.78 14.20
N CYS A 96 1.08 -1.89 13.41
CA CYS A 96 2.49 -1.57 13.56
C CYS A 96 2.67 -0.40 14.54
N PRO A 97 3.52 -0.53 15.58
CA PRO A 97 3.71 0.55 16.55
C PRO A 97 4.20 1.83 15.85
N GLY A 98 3.56 2.96 16.14
CA GLY A 98 3.77 4.23 15.43
C GLY A 98 2.87 4.45 14.21
N GLY A 99 2.10 3.42 13.81
CA GLY A 99 1.17 3.42 12.68
C GLY A 99 0.13 4.53 12.78
N ARG A 100 -0.08 5.23 11.66
CA ARG A 100 -1.09 6.29 11.53
C ARG A 100 -1.73 6.24 10.16
N VAL A 101 -3.01 6.54 10.13
CA VAL A 101 -3.88 6.46 8.96
C VAL A 101 -4.84 7.65 9.00
N GLY A 102 -5.28 8.11 7.83
CA GLY A 102 -6.30 9.14 7.73
C GLY A 102 -7.71 8.57 7.95
N ARG A 103 -8.72 9.24 7.39
CA ARG A 103 -10.10 8.80 7.51
C ARG A 103 -10.29 7.43 6.87
N MET A 104 -10.97 6.54 7.59
CA MET A 104 -11.37 5.24 7.07
C MET A 104 -12.84 5.27 6.71
N LEU A 105 -13.08 5.40 5.40
CA LEU A 105 -14.42 5.42 4.86
C LEU A 105 -14.81 4.02 4.40
N VAL A 106 -16.08 3.65 4.59
CA VAL A 106 -16.68 2.41 4.06
C VAL A 106 -17.93 2.74 3.24
N GLY A 107 -18.29 1.87 2.31
CA GLY A 107 -19.37 2.06 1.34
C GLY A 107 -18.93 1.85 -0.11
N ARG A 108 -17.81 1.16 -0.36
CA ARG A 108 -17.34 0.85 -1.72
C ARG A 108 -18.23 -0.19 -2.39
N THR A 109 -18.38 -0.04 -3.70
CA THR A 109 -19.02 -1.03 -4.56
C THR A 109 -17.99 -2.05 -5.01
N ASP A 110 -18.30 -3.33 -4.88
CA ASP A 110 -17.47 -4.42 -5.37
C ASP A 110 -17.45 -4.48 -6.90
N THR A 111 -16.30 -4.83 -7.46
CA THR A 111 -16.18 -5.31 -8.85
C THR A 111 -15.38 -6.61 -8.89
N SER A 112 -15.79 -7.53 -9.77
CA SER A 112 -15.02 -8.74 -10.08
C SER A 112 -14.28 -8.64 -11.41
N THR A 113 -14.43 -7.52 -12.12
CA THR A 113 -13.67 -7.29 -13.34
C THR A 113 -12.26 -6.88 -12.98
N ALA A 114 -11.30 -7.57 -13.58
CA ALA A 114 -9.90 -7.31 -13.35
C ALA A 114 -9.52 -5.88 -13.76
N ALA A 115 -8.76 -5.20 -12.90
CA ALA A 115 -8.16 -3.92 -13.23
C ALA A 115 -7.17 -4.05 -14.41
N PRO A 116 -6.92 -2.98 -15.18
CA PRO A 116 -5.93 -3.02 -16.26
C PRO A 116 -4.53 -3.43 -15.76
N ASP A 117 -3.75 -4.06 -16.64
CA ASP A 117 -2.37 -4.46 -16.32
C ASP A 117 -1.38 -3.30 -16.47
N GLY A 118 -0.19 -3.42 -15.87
CA GLY A 118 0.88 -2.43 -16.00
C GLY A 118 0.66 -1.12 -15.22
N LEU A 119 -0.30 -1.10 -14.29
CA LEU A 119 -0.62 0.08 -13.47
C LEU A 119 0.00 0.06 -12.07
N LEU A 120 0.76 -0.99 -11.73
CA LEU A 120 1.53 -1.14 -10.50
C LEU A 120 3.02 -0.85 -10.72
N PRO A 121 3.72 -0.27 -9.72
CA PRO A 121 5.13 0.09 -9.86
C PRO A 121 6.06 -1.14 -9.86
N GLN A 122 7.11 -1.09 -10.67
CA GLN A 122 8.16 -2.10 -10.69
C GLN A 122 9.25 -1.78 -9.66
N ALA A 123 9.60 -2.75 -8.82
CA ALA A 123 10.64 -2.57 -7.81
C ALA A 123 12.08 -2.64 -8.37
N PHE A 124 12.25 -3.37 -9.49
CA PHE A 124 13.52 -3.65 -10.16
C PHE A 124 13.34 -3.63 -11.68
N GLY A 125 14.45 -3.48 -12.41
CA GLY A 125 14.46 -3.61 -13.87
C GLY A 125 13.76 -2.46 -14.60
N PRO A 126 13.32 -2.67 -15.85
CA PRO A 126 12.64 -1.64 -16.65
C PRO A 126 11.39 -1.11 -15.93
N GLY A 127 11.24 0.22 -15.91
CA GLY A 127 10.13 0.90 -15.24
C GLY A 127 10.32 1.16 -13.74
N SER A 128 11.48 0.79 -13.17
CA SER A 128 11.86 1.16 -11.79
C SER A 128 12.59 2.51 -11.68
N ASP A 129 12.66 3.28 -12.77
CA ASP A 129 13.26 4.62 -12.78
C ASP A 129 12.33 5.68 -12.17
N HIS A 130 12.92 6.80 -11.74
CA HIS A 130 12.19 7.87 -11.05
C HIS A 130 11.01 8.42 -11.87
N ASP A 131 11.22 8.73 -13.15
CA ASP A 131 10.24 9.46 -13.95
C ASP A 131 9.05 8.57 -14.29
N THR A 132 9.30 7.30 -14.62
CA THR A 132 8.25 6.30 -14.85
C THR A 132 7.40 6.09 -13.59
N LEU A 133 8.04 5.88 -12.44
CA LEU A 133 7.36 5.66 -11.17
C LEU A 133 6.60 6.91 -10.73
N PHE A 134 7.19 8.10 -10.84
CA PHE A 134 6.50 9.33 -10.49
C PHE A 134 5.31 9.59 -11.42
N GLN A 135 5.46 9.37 -12.73
CA GLN A 135 4.36 9.55 -13.69
C GLN A 135 3.20 8.60 -13.41
N LEU A 136 3.48 7.36 -12.98
CA LEU A 136 2.46 6.39 -12.60
C LEU A 136 1.62 6.88 -11.41
N PHE A 137 2.24 7.51 -10.42
CA PHE A 137 1.54 8.08 -9.26
C PHE A 137 0.88 9.42 -9.56
N ALA A 138 1.51 10.26 -10.39
CA ALA A 138 0.93 11.52 -10.85
C ALA A 138 -0.35 11.30 -11.65
N ASP A 139 -0.41 10.24 -12.47
CA ASP A 139 -1.64 9.81 -13.16
C ASP A 139 -2.76 9.42 -12.17
N LYS A 140 -2.44 9.04 -10.93
CA LYS A 140 -3.43 8.75 -9.88
C LYS A 140 -3.80 9.99 -9.05
N GLY A 141 -3.22 11.15 -9.36
CA GLY A 141 -3.42 12.40 -8.65
C GLY A 141 -2.49 12.60 -7.44
N PHE A 142 -1.44 11.79 -7.30
CA PHE A 142 -0.48 11.95 -6.21
C PHE A 142 0.64 12.94 -6.55
N THR A 143 1.05 13.71 -5.55
CA THR A 143 2.22 14.57 -5.62
C THR A 143 3.50 13.78 -5.33
N ALA A 144 4.66 14.39 -5.60
CA ALA A 144 5.95 13.82 -5.22
C ALA A 144 6.05 13.56 -3.71
N ARG A 145 5.36 14.38 -2.90
CA ARG A 145 5.31 14.23 -1.45
C ARG A 145 4.45 13.04 -1.03
N ASP A 146 3.33 12.80 -1.72
CA ASP A 146 2.46 11.65 -1.44
C ASP A 146 3.17 10.34 -1.76
N LEU A 147 3.85 10.26 -2.92
CA LEU A 147 4.66 9.10 -3.28
C LEU A 147 5.79 8.86 -2.26
N ALA A 148 6.55 9.90 -1.91
CA ALA A 148 7.58 9.79 -0.87
C ALA A 148 7.02 9.35 0.49
N ALA A 149 5.80 9.78 0.83
CA ALA A 149 5.14 9.37 2.08
C ALA A 149 4.72 7.90 2.03
N LEU A 150 4.07 7.47 0.95
CA LEU A 150 3.61 6.08 0.76
C LEU A 150 4.76 5.07 0.75
N LEU A 151 5.92 5.41 0.16
CA LEU A 151 7.14 4.59 0.22
C LEU A 151 7.56 4.25 1.66
N GLY A 152 7.24 5.12 2.63
CA GLY A 152 7.56 4.86 4.03
C GLY A 152 6.92 3.60 4.60
N ALA A 153 5.91 3.02 3.95
CA ALA A 153 5.39 1.70 4.31
C ALA A 153 6.49 0.60 4.26
N HIS A 154 7.55 0.80 3.47
CA HIS A 154 8.71 -0.07 3.43
C HIS A 154 9.53 -0.08 4.75
N SER A 155 9.25 0.82 5.71
CA SER A 155 9.79 0.70 7.08
C SER A 155 9.31 -0.56 7.80
N THR A 156 8.20 -1.15 7.33
CA THR A 156 7.72 -2.43 7.85
C THR A 156 7.82 -3.55 6.83
N SER A 157 8.58 -3.44 5.74
CA SER A 157 8.58 -4.47 4.69
C SER A 157 9.67 -5.53 4.87
N ILE A 158 9.35 -6.74 4.39
CA ILE A 158 10.27 -7.86 4.27
C ILE A 158 10.10 -8.49 2.88
N ALA A 159 11.13 -8.42 2.07
CA ALA A 159 11.21 -9.03 0.75
C ALA A 159 11.40 -10.55 0.84
N ASN A 160 10.61 -11.30 0.08
CA ASN A 160 10.60 -12.77 0.10
C ASN A 160 10.64 -13.41 -1.30
N PHE A 161 10.45 -12.62 -2.37
CA PHE A 161 10.22 -13.11 -3.73
C PHE A 161 11.12 -12.39 -4.76
N GLN A 162 12.22 -11.77 -4.29
CA GLN A 162 13.11 -10.92 -5.09
C GLN A 162 14.48 -11.57 -5.35
N GLN A 163 14.61 -12.89 -5.13
CA GLN A 163 15.87 -13.63 -5.29
C GLN A 163 16.40 -13.57 -6.72
N ARG A 164 15.52 -13.53 -7.72
CA ARG A 164 15.91 -13.34 -9.13
C ARG A 164 16.63 -12.01 -9.39
N PHE A 165 16.47 -11.03 -8.51
CA PHE A 165 17.14 -9.74 -8.55
C PHE A 165 18.30 -9.64 -7.55
N GLY A 166 18.76 -10.76 -6.98
CA GLY A 166 19.87 -10.81 -6.04
C GLY A 166 19.51 -10.42 -4.60
N MET A 167 18.22 -10.27 -4.28
CA MET A 167 17.77 -10.01 -2.91
C MET A 167 17.32 -11.31 -2.23
N PRO A 168 18.02 -11.79 -1.18
CA PRO A 168 17.64 -13.01 -0.48
C PRO A 168 16.22 -12.94 0.10
N ALA A 169 15.60 -14.11 0.32
CA ALA A 169 14.34 -14.17 1.06
C ALA A 169 14.52 -13.64 2.49
N ASN A 170 13.44 -13.16 3.09
CA ASN A 170 13.44 -12.60 4.44
C ASN A 170 14.38 -11.38 4.60
N THR A 171 14.53 -10.56 3.55
CA THR A 171 15.36 -9.34 3.58
C THR A 171 14.50 -8.12 3.89
N ALA A 172 14.70 -7.50 5.05
CA ALA A 172 14.03 -6.26 5.45
C ALA A 172 14.60 -5.03 4.72
N GLN A 173 13.79 -3.98 4.61
CA GLN A 173 14.18 -2.71 3.97
C GLN A 173 14.77 -1.68 4.95
N ASP A 174 14.59 -1.91 6.25
CA ASP A 174 15.31 -1.23 7.32
C ASP A 174 15.56 -2.17 8.51
N THR A 175 16.30 -1.68 9.51
CA THR A 175 16.66 -2.45 10.70
C THR A 175 15.52 -2.73 11.68
N THR A 176 14.33 -2.16 11.47
CA THR A 176 13.19 -2.21 12.40
C THR A 176 11.89 -2.61 11.67
N PRO A 177 11.84 -3.75 10.93
CA PRO A 177 10.70 -4.14 10.08
C PRO A 177 9.39 -4.49 10.83
N GLY A 178 9.38 -4.29 12.14
CA GLY A 178 8.21 -4.40 13.01
C GLY A 178 7.71 -3.07 13.57
N GLU A 179 8.36 -1.95 13.23
CA GLU A 179 8.05 -0.60 13.73
C GLU A 179 7.66 0.29 12.56
N TRP A 180 6.59 1.07 12.71
CA TRP A 180 6.18 2.05 11.71
C TRP A 180 6.95 3.36 11.95
N ASP A 181 8.20 3.41 11.46
CA ASP A 181 9.14 4.49 11.76
C ASP A 181 9.79 5.12 10.50
N VAL A 182 10.84 5.92 10.68
CA VAL A 182 11.52 6.66 9.60
C VAL A 182 12.97 6.23 9.36
N LEU A 183 13.41 5.11 9.92
CA LEU A 183 14.76 4.59 9.70
C LEU A 183 14.98 4.21 8.24
N TYR A 184 13.96 3.63 7.59
CA TYR A 184 13.91 3.37 6.14
C TYR A 184 14.44 4.53 5.29
N TYR A 185 14.02 5.77 5.55
CA TYR A 185 14.44 6.92 4.76
C TYR A 185 15.95 7.14 4.82
N ASN A 186 16.54 7.11 6.02
CA ASN A 186 17.97 7.30 6.17
C ASN A 186 18.77 6.10 5.66
N GLN A 187 18.28 4.88 5.90
CA GLN A 187 18.95 3.65 5.51
C GLN A 187 18.88 3.37 4.00
N THR A 188 17.94 3.99 3.30
CA THR A 188 17.94 4.02 1.83
C THR A 188 19.16 4.78 1.30
N TYR A 189 19.57 5.88 1.93
CA TYR A 189 20.81 6.61 1.57
C TYR A 189 22.07 5.93 2.10
N PHE A 190 22.02 5.48 3.36
CA PHE A 190 23.15 4.91 4.09
C PHE A 190 22.85 3.45 4.45
N PRO A 191 23.08 2.50 3.53
CA PRO A 191 22.65 1.12 3.69
C PRO A 191 23.34 0.45 4.88
N VAL A 192 22.56 -0.35 5.62
CA VAL A 192 23.02 -1.16 6.74
C VAL A 192 23.23 -2.60 6.27
N SER A 193 24.30 -3.25 6.74
CA SER A 193 24.57 -4.65 6.41
C SER A 193 23.40 -5.56 6.80
N GLY A 194 23.02 -6.47 5.90
CA GLY A 194 21.88 -7.38 6.08
C GLY A 194 20.53 -6.80 5.67
N MET A 195 20.43 -5.50 5.39
CA MET A 195 19.22 -4.87 4.85
C MET A 195 19.28 -4.77 3.33
N GLY A 196 18.13 -4.89 2.69
CA GLY A 196 17.97 -4.78 1.25
C GLY A 196 17.35 -3.45 0.85
N ARG A 197 17.66 -2.96 -0.35
CA ARG A 197 17.00 -1.80 -0.95
C ARG A 197 16.48 -2.19 -2.32
N PHE A 198 15.28 -1.77 -2.66
CA PHE A 198 14.77 -1.91 -4.01
C PHE A 198 15.43 -0.86 -4.93
N ASP A 199 15.62 -1.19 -6.21
CA ASP A 199 16.20 -0.23 -7.17
C ASP A 199 15.30 1.00 -7.31
N SER A 200 13.98 0.78 -7.33
CA SER A 200 12.95 1.83 -7.30
C SER A 200 13.11 2.80 -6.13
N ASP A 201 13.26 2.31 -4.91
CA ASP A 201 13.46 3.12 -3.70
C ASP A 201 14.72 4.00 -3.83
N ILE A 202 15.82 3.40 -4.30
CA ILE A 202 17.07 4.11 -4.53
C ILE A 202 16.88 5.19 -5.61
N ASN A 203 16.23 4.85 -6.72
CA ASN A 203 16.03 5.76 -7.85
C ASN A 203 15.14 6.95 -7.47
N LEU A 204 14.06 6.70 -6.73
CA LEU A 204 13.15 7.72 -6.25
C LEU A 204 13.81 8.65 -5.21
N ALA A 205 14.71 8.14 -4.38
CA ALA A 205 15.37 8.90 -3.33
C ALA A 205 16.48 9.86 -3.82
N ARG A 206 17.02 9.67 -5.04
CA ARG A 206 18.23 10.35 -5.52
C ARG A 206 18.04 11.83 -5.90
N ASN A 207 16.91 12.20 -6.49
CA ASN A 207 16.73 13.54 -7.06
C ASN A 207 16.34 14.57 -5.96
N GLU A 208 17.26 15.45 -5.60
CA GLU A 208 17.05 16.47 -4.55
C GLU A 208 16.48 17.80 -5.07
N SER A 209 16.00 17.87 -6.32
CA SER A 209 15.20 19.01 -6.78
C SER A 209 13.94 19.16 -5.91
N ARG A 210 13.56 20.39 -5.55
CA ARG A 210 12.43 20.67 -4.63
C ARG A 210 11.09 20.06 -5.08
N THR A 211 10.92 19.85 -6.38
CA THR A 211 9.73 19.28 -6.99
C THR A 211 9.79 17.75 -7.13
N ALA A 212 10.94 17.13 -6.92
CA ALA A 212 11.16 15.71 -7.11
C ALA A 212 10.85 14.89 -5.85
N VAL A 213 10.66 13.58 -6.05
CA VAL A 213 10.35 12.63 -4.97
C VAL A 213 11.50 12.58 -3.96
N GLY A 214 12.76 12.59 -4.42
CA GLY A 214 13.93 12.49 -3.55
C GLY A 214 14.07 13.62 -2.53
N PHE A 215 13.74 14.86 -2.91
CA PHE A 215 13.70 15.98 -1.96
C PHE A 215 12.65 15.77 -0.86
N GLN A 216 11.46 15.27 -1.22
CA GLN A 216 10.40 14.98 -0.26
C GLN A 216 10.75 13.76 0.61
N PHE A 217 11.36 12.73 0.02
CA PHE A 217 11.88 11.54 0.69
C PHE A 217 12.90 11.91 1.76
N ARG A 218 13.89 12.76 1.41
CA ARG A 218 14.88 13.27 2.35
C ARG A 218 14.25 14.07 3.50
N SER A 219 13.13 14.76 3.24
CA SER A 219 12.44 15.57 4.25
C SER A 219 11.87 14.76 5.42
N PHE A 220 11.70 13.45 5.27
CA PHE A 220 11.17 12.56 6.31
C PHE A 220 12.25 11.97 7.23
N VAL A 221 13.54 12.09 6.88
CA VAL A 221 14.66 11.60 7.70
C VAL A 221 14.62 12.23 9.10
N GLY A 222 14.45 11.40 10.13
CA GLY A 222 14.36 11.84 11.53
C GLY A 222 13.11 12.66 11.86
N ARG A 223 12.06 12.61 11.03
CA ARG A 223 10.82 13.39 11.21
C ARG A 223 9.55 12.53 11.22
N PRO A 224 9.38 11.62 12.20
CA PRO A 224 8.27 10.66 12.24
C PRO A 224 6.88 11.32 12.26
N ALA A 225 6.72 12.45 12.95
CA ALA A 225 5.44 13.17 12.98
C ALA A 225 5.06 13.77 11.61
N GLN A 226 6.04 14.30 10.87
CA GLN A 226 5.80 14.89 9.54
C GLN A 226 5.50 13.80 8.51
N TRP A 227 6.23 12.69 8.59
CA TRP A 227 5.96 11.51 7.77
C TRP A 227 4.59 10.93 8.09
N GLY A 228 4.29 10.63 9.35
CA GLY A 228 3.01 10.05 9.75
C GLY A 228 1.79 10.86 9.31
N ALA A 229 1.85 12.19 9.39
CA ALA A 229 0.78 13.06 8.87
C ALA A 229 0.66 13.00 7.34
N SER A 230 1.78 12.97 6.62
CA SER A 230 1.79 12.89 5.14
C SER A 230 1.33 11.51 4.67
N PHE A 231 1.78 10.43 5.32
CA PHE A 231 1.35 9.06 5.03
C PHE A 231 -0.15 8.90 5.31
N ALA A 232 -0.65 9.37 6.45
CA ALA A 232 -2.08 9.29 6.76
C ALA A 232 -2.96 9.95 5.69
N SER A 233 -2.55 11.12 5.19
CA SER A 233 -3.23 11.82 4.10
C SER A 233 -3.16 11.07 2.77
N ALA A 234 -1.96 10.63 2.37
CA ALA A 234 -1.75 9.92 1.12
C ALA A 234 -2.43 8.53 1.13
N TRP A 235 -2.40 7.82 2.26
CA TRP A 235 -3.09 6.55 2.46
C TRP A 235 -4.60 6.71 2.36
N GLN A 236 -5.19 7.75 2.97
CA GLN A 236 -6.61 8.03 2.80
C GLN A 236 -6.96 8.24 1.33
N ALA A 237 -6.17 9.01 0.58
CA ALA A 237 -6.39 9.22 -0.85
C ALA A 237 -6.25 7.92 -1.66
N LEU A 238 -5.23 7.10 -1.36
CA LEU A 238 -5.01 5.79 -1.96
C LEU A 238 -6.23 4.88 -1.81
N THR A 239 -6.77 4.76 -0.59
CA THR A 239 -7.92 3.90 -0.31
C THR A 239 -9.22 4.37 -0.97
N LEU A 240 -9.23 5.54 -1.62
CA LEU A 240 -10.39 6.14 -2.29
C LEU A 240 -10.20 6.28 -3.81
N LEU A 241 -9.07 5.80 -4.37
CA LEU A 241 -8.86 5.76 -5.81
C LEU A 241 -9.97 4.96 -6.50
N GLY A 242 -10.42 5.42 -7.67
CA GLY A 242 -11.51 4.80 -8.43
C GLY A 242 -12.91 4.97 -7.84
N VAL A 243 -13.06 5.30 -6.55
CA VAL A 243 -14.39 5.47 -5.92
C VAL A 243 -15.05 6.72 -6.49
N PRO A 244 -16.23 6.63 -7.14
CA PRO A 244 -16.90 7.79 -7.72
C PRO A 244 -17.33 8.81 -6.66
N GLN A 245 -17.36 10.10 -7.02
CA GLN A 245 -17.75 11.16 -6.08
C GLN A 245 -19.17 10.97 -5.51
N SER A 246 -20.10 10.42 -6.30
CA SER A 246 -21.47 10.08 -5.86
C SER A 246 -21.52 8.97 -4.80
N VAL A 247 -20.52 8.08 -4.79
CA VAL A 247 -20.36 7.07 -3.74
C VAL A 247 -19.69 7.71 -2.53
N ARG A 248 -18.60 8.46 -2.72
CA ARG A 248 -17.86 9.12 -1.63
C ARG A 248 -18.73 10.03 -0.77
N SER A 249 -19.70 10.72 -1.36
CA SER A 249 -20.62 11.60 -0.61
C SER A 249 -21.50 10.86 0.40
N ASN A 250 -21.66 9.55 0.26
CA ASN A 250 -22.50 8.71 1.10
C ASN A 250 -21.70 7.68 1.91
N MET A 251 -20.37 7.68 1.81
CA MET A 251 -19.55 6.75 2.57
C MET A 251 -19.60 7.08 4.07
N GLN A 252 -19.67 6.03 4.87
CA GLN A 252 -19.66 6.14 6.32
C GLN A 252 -18.23 6.29 6.83
N ASP A 253 -18.02 7.22 7.76
CA ASP A 253 -16.74 7.36 8.47
C ASP A 253 -16.68 6.34 9.62
N CYS A 254 -15.73 5.42 9.53
CA CYS A 254 -15.48 4.37 10.53
C CYS A 254 -14.13 4.55 11.24
N THR A 255 -13.49 5.71 11.12
CA THR A 255 -12.15 5.96 11.65
C THR A 255 -12.03 5.61 13.13
N THR A 256 -12.97 6.06 13.96
CA THR A 256 -12.98 5.77 15.42
C THR A 256 -13.02 4.28 15.72
N VAL A 257 -13.81 3.52 14.97
CA VAL A 257 -13.96 2.06 15.19
C VAL A 257 -12.66 1.34 14.83
N VAL A 258 -12.07 1.68 13.70
CA VAL A 258 -10.86 0.99 13.24
C VAL A 258 -9.62 1.40 14.05
N SER A 259 -9.47 2.69 14.34
CA SER A 259 -8.38 3.16 15.22
C SER A 259 -8.51 2.63 16.64
N GLY A 260 -9.73 2.40 17.14
CA GLY A 260 -9.95 1.80 18.45
C GLY A 260 -9.53 0.33 18.57
N ALA A 261 -9.20 -0.35 17.46
CA ALA A 261 -8.72 -1.73 17.49
C ALA A 261 -7.27 -1.86 18.00
N PHE A 262 -6.49 -0.78 17.96
CA PHE A 262 -5.09 -0.73 18.42
C PHE A 262 -4.88 0.56 19.25
N PRO A 263 -5.28 0.55 20.53
CA PRO A 263 -5.17 1.69 21.42
C PRO A 263 -3.72 2.04 21.80
#